data_AF-A0A6N7F952-F1
#
_entry.id   AF-A0A6N7F952-F1
#
_cell.length_a   1.000
_cell.length_b   1.000
_cell.length_c   1.000
_cell.angle_alpha   90.00
_cell.angle_beta   90.00
_cell.angle_gamma   90.00
#
_symmetry.space_group_name_H-M   'P 1'
#
loop_
_entity.id
_entity.type
_entity.pdbx_description
1 polymer ?
#
loop_
_entity_poly.entity_id
_entity_poly.type
_entity_poly.pdbx_seq_one_letter_code
_entity_poly.pdbx_strand_id
1 'polypeptide(L)' 'MLVVPPGLPKERLEFLQATARTVLTDPEFVDNANKKKRYVEFVDPETTKKMMLNVISNISPEKKAEVRKVILGK' A
#
# COMPACT_ATOMS: atom_id res chain seq x y z
N MET A 1 1.54 1.87 -1.05
CA MET A 1 2.60 1.15 -0.28
C MET A 1 3.41 0.28 -1.24
N LEU A 2 4.74 0.24 -1.11
CA LEU A 2 5.61 -0.60 -1.94
C LEU A 2 6.01 -1.87 -1.18
N VAL A 3 5.95 -3.02 -1.84
CA VAL A 3 6.49 -4.28 -1.32
C VAL A 3 7.95 -4.38 -1.75
N VAL A 4 8.86 -4.40 -0.78
CA VAL A 4 10.31 -4.44 -1.01
C VAL A 4 10.95 -5.55 -0.18
N PRO A 5 12.13 -6.06 -0.58
CA PRO A 5 12.87 -7.01 0.23
C PRO A 5 13.21 -6.45 1.63
N PRO A 6 13.26 -7.32 2.66
CA PRO A 6 13.70 -6.91 3.98
C PRO A 6 15.17 -6.45 3.93
N GLY A 7 15.50 -5.42 4.73
CA GLY A 7 16.86 -4.87 4.80
C GLY A 7 17.23 -3.88 3.69
N LEU A 8 16.27 -3.45 2.85
CA LEU A 8 16.52 -2.38 1.88
C LEU A 8 16.97 -1.10 2.62
N PRO A 9 18.09 -0.47 2.21
CA PRO A 9 18.53 0.79 2.81
C PRO A 9 17.46 1.89 2.71
N LYS A 10 17.40 2.75 3.73
CA LYS A 10 16.38 3.79 3.84
C LYS A 10 16.41 4.75 2.64
N GLU A 11 17.59 5.20 2.19
CA GLU A 11 17.66 6.13 1.05
C GLU A 11 17.12 5.49 -0.24
N ARG A 12 17.32 4.17 -0.41
CA ARG A 12 16.79 3.42 -1.55
C ARG A 12 15.28 3.31 -1.48
N LEU A 13 14.73 3.06 -0.29
CA LEU A 13 13.27 3.05 -0.10
C LEU A 13 12.66 4.41 -0.43
N GLU A 14 13.25 5.50 0.06
CA GLU A 14 12.80 6.87 -0.20
C GLU A 14 12.84 7.20 -1.69
N PHE A 15 13.92 6.83 -2.38
CA PHE A 15 14.03 6.99 -3.83
C PHE A 15 12.91 6.24 -4.57
N LEU A 16 12.64 4.99 -4.21
CA LEU A 16 11.58 4.20 -4.84
C LEU A 16 10.19 4.80 -4.59
N GLN A 17 9.93 5.26 -3.35
CA GLN A 17 8.66 5.91 -3.00
C GLN A 17 8.46 7.22 -3.76
N ALA A 18 9.50 8.05 -3.88
CA ALA A 18 9.47 9.28 -4.64
C ALA A 18 9.22 9.03 -6.13
N THR A 19 9.95 8.07 -6.72
CA THR A 19 9.79 7.70 -8.14
C THR A 19 8.39 7.14 -8.41
N ALA A 20 7.89 6.27 -7.54
CA ALA A 20 6.54 5.72 -7.67
C ALA A 20 5.47 6.82 -7.60
N ARG A 21 5.64 7.81 -6.70
CA ARG A 21 4.76 8.97 -6.65
C ARG A 21 4.80 9.73 -7.96
N THR A 22 5.98 10.11 -8.45
CA THR A 22 6.13 10.87 -9.70
C THR A 22 5.41 10.20 -10.86
N VAL A 23 5.62 8.90 -11.06
CA VAL A 23 5.00 8.17 -12.19
C VAL A 23 3.49 8.02 -12.01
N LEU A 24 3.03 7.64 -10.81
CA LEU A 24 1.61 7.37 -10.57
C LEU A 24 0.75 8.64 -10.46
N THR A 25 1.38 9.82 -10.34
CA THR A 25 0.69 11.12 -10.41
C THR A 25 0.93 11.87 -11.72
N ASP A 26 1.69 11.30 -12.65
CA ASP A 26 1.94 11.92 -13.95
C ASP A 26 0.63 11.97 -14.77
N PRO A 27 0.19 13.14 -15.27
CA PRO A 27 -1.09 13.26 -15.97
C PRO A 27 -1.18 12.39 -17.24
N GLU A 28 -0.09 12.29 -18.01
CA GLU A 28 -0.07 11.50 -19.25
C GLU A 28 -0.20 10.00 -18.92
N PHE A 29 0.50 9.56 -17.88
CA PHE A 29 0.36 8.20 -17.37
C PHE A 29 -1.06 7.90 -16.88
N VAL A 30 -1.63 8.78 -16.06
CA VAL A 30 -2.98 8.62 -15.49
C VAL A 30 -4.02 8.57 -16.61
N ASP A 31 -3.95 9.45 -17.60
CA ASP A 31 -4.86 9.45 -18.74
C ASP A 31 -4.74 8.16 -19.56
N ASN A 32 -3.51 7.67 -19.78
CA ASN A 32 -3.28 6.41 -20.47
C ASN A 32 -3.86 5.22 -19.70
N ALA A 33 -3.65 5.21 -18.38
CA ALA A 33 -4.15 4.17 -17.50
C ALA A 33 -5.67 4.15 -17.42
N ASN A 34 -6.31 5.32 -17.33
CA ASN A 34 -7.77 5.47 -17.34
C ASN A 34 -8.37 4.98 -18.66
N LYS A 35 -7.77 5.32 -19.81
CA LYS A 35 -8.17 4.78 -21.12
C LYS A 35 -8.10 3.25 -21.17
N LYS A 36 -7.10 2.68 -20.50
CA LYS A 36 -6.90 1.22 -20.37
C LYS A 36 -7.70 0.59 -19.22
N LYS A 37 -8.56 1.36 -18.54
CA LYS A 37 -9.36 0.91 -17.38
C LYS A 37 -8.50 0.28 -16.28
N ARG A 38 -7.31 0.83 -16.04
CA ARG A 38 -6.42 0.40 -14.96
C ARG A 38 -6.71 1.20 -13.69
N TYR A 39 -6.70 0.53 -12.55
CA TYR A 39 -6.74 1.19 -11.25
C TYR A 39 -5.39 1.85 -10.98
N VAL A 40 -5.36 3.19 -10.97
CA VAL A 40 -4.14 3.99 -10.76
C VAL A 40 -4.31 5.08 -9.72
N GLU A 41 -5.30 4.96 -8.84
CA GLU A 41 -5.46 5.88 -7.71
C GLU A 41 -4.25 5.76 -6.78
N PHE A 42 -3.40 6.79 -6.81
CA PHE A 42 -2.25 6.85 -5.95
C PHE A 42 -2.67 7.29 -4.54
N VAL A 43 -2.32 6.47 -3.55
CA VAL A 43 -2.39 6.80 -2.12
C VAL A 43 -0.98 6.77 -1.56
N ASP A 44 -0.60 7.83 -0.85
CA ASP A 44 0.74 7.93 -0.30
C ASP A 44 1.00 6.88 0.81
N PRO A 45 2.27 6.51 1.07
CA PRO A 45 2.61 5.47 2.03
C PRO A 45 2.12 5.74 3.45
N GLU A 46 2.15 7.00 3.91
CA GLU A 46 1.77 7.35 5.28
C GLU A 46 0.26 7.29 5.46
N THR A 47 -0.52 7.80 4.50
CA THR A 47 -1.98 7.64 4.49
C THR A 47 -2.36 6.17 4.42
N THR A 48 -1.70 5.38 3.56
CA THR A 48 -1.93 3.93 3.49
C THR A 48 -1.68 3.26 4.84
N LYS A 49 -0.57 3.61 5.52
CA LYS A 49 -0.22 3.06 6.83
C LYS A 49 -1.24 3.44 7.90
N LYS A 50 -1.69 4.70 7.93
CA LYS A 50 -2.71 5.17 8.87
C LYS A 50 -4.04 4.45 8.66
N MET A 51 -4.49 4.31 7.41
CA MET A 51 -5.71 3.57 7.08
C MET A 51 -5.60 2.10 7.53
N MET A 52 -4.49 1.45 7.21
CA MET A 52 -4.23 0.07 7.62
C MET A 52 -4.25 -0.10 9.15
N LEU A 53 -3.54 0.77 9.88
CA LEU A 53 -3.50 0.72 11.35
C LEU A 53 -4.88 0.96 11.95
N ASN A 54 -5.65 1.91 11.40
CA ASN A 54 -7.00 2.19 11.84
C ASN A 54 -7.92 0.98 11.67
N VAL A 55 -7.85 0.29 10.52
CA VAL A 55 -8.60 -0.94 10.30
C VAL A 55 -8.20 -2.00 11.32
N ILE A 56 -6.92 -2.32 11.43
CA ILE A 56 -6.42 -3.39 12.31
C ILE A 56 -6.73 -3.12 13.79
N SER A 57 -6.65 -1.86 14.22
CA SER A 57 -6.86 -1.47 15.62
C SER A 57 -8.32 -1.56 16.05
N ASN A 58 -9.24 -1.42 15.09
CA ASN A 58 -10.69 -1.45 15.35
C ASN A 58 -11.33 -2.83 15.12
N ILE A 59 -10.54 -3.87 14.83
CA ILE A 59 -11.06 -5.24 14.72
C ILE A 59 -11.37 -5.76 16.13
N SER A 60 -12.57 -6.33 16.31
CA SER A 60 -12.94 -6.96 17.58
C SER A 60 -12.01 -8.14 17.92
N PRO A 61 -11.82 -8.49 19.20
CA PRO A 61 -11.00 -9.64 19.59
C PRO A 61 -11.41 -10.94 18.89
N GLU A 62 -12.71 -11.17 18.73
CA GLU A 62 -13.29 -12.36 18.08
C GLU A 62 -12.92 -12.39 16.61
N LYS A 63 -13.07 -11.27 15.90
CA LYS A 63 -12.74 -11.18 14.48
C LYS A 63 -11.23 -11.28 14.25
N LYS A 64 -10.42 -10.77 15.17
CA LYS A 64 -8.96 -10.91 15.15
C LYS A 64 -8.52 -12.37 15.32
N ALA A 65 -9.22 -13.16 16.14
CA ALA A 65 -8.97 -14.60 16.28
C ALA A 65 -9.32 -15.37 15.00
N GLU A 66 -10.45 -15.05 14.35
CA GLU A 66 -10.85 -15.65 13.07
C GLU A 66 -9.81 -15.37 11.97
N VAL A 67 -9.37 -14.11 11.84
CA VAL A 67 -8.34 -13.71 10.86
C VAL A 67 -7.03 -14.45 11.10
N ARG A 68 -6.59 -14.58 12.36
CA ARG A 68 -5.38 -15.34 12.70
C ARG A 68 -5.50 -16.81 12.30
N LYS A 69 -6.65 -17.44 12.54
CA LYS A 69 -6.90 -18.83 12.18
C LYS A 69 -6.79 -19.05 10.67
N VAL A 70 -7.33 -18.13 9.87
CA VAL A 70 -7.29 -18.21 8.40
C VAL A 70 -5.88 -17.95 7.84
N ILE A 71 -5.16 -16.94 8.36
CA ILE A 71 -3.85 -16.52 7.84
C ILE A 71 -2.72 -17.44 8.33
N LEU A 72 -2.74 -17.84 9.60
CA LEU A 72 -1.65 -18.58 10.24
C LEU A 72 -1.90 -20.08 10.34
N GLY A 73 -3.10 -20.56 9.93
CA GLY A 73 -3.46 -21.98 9.98
C GLY A 73 -3.45 -22.60 11.39
N LYS A 74 -3.48 -21.76 12.43
CA LYS A 74 -3.56 -22.16 13.85
C LYS A 74 -4.79 -21.54 14.49
#